data_AF-A0A8C5MJU3-F1
#
_entry.id   AF-A0A8C5MJU3-F1
#
_cell.length_a   1.000
_cell.length_b   1.000
_cell.length_c   1.000
_cell.angle_alpha   90.00
_cell.angle_beta   90.00
_cell.angle_gamma   90.00
#
_symmetry.space_group_name_H-M   'P 1'
#
loop_
_entity.id
_entity.type
_entity.pdbx_description
1 polymer ?
#
loop_
_entity_poly.entity_id
_entity_poly.type
_entity_poly.pdbx_seq_one_letter_code
_entity_poly.pdbx_strand_id
1 'polypeptide(L)'
;MGGKEHLKNPEQMNGEMEGTTVTLLNDKKVRSQGHSDNGDIGTHLCMSLKLMRVEKMNTCYNSEVKDDVSCSHFQNVQTACCIWEEKSGESETDTDSEEVTNDQKTNENTTKLCLGFKGTKSHQKKKPPDSEISPSPPAPFDHRIVSAKHAQINSFYNVERTELLGGGRFGQVHRCIEKVSGLKLAAKVIKVKGHKEKEEVKNEIQVMNQLSHNNLVQLYDAFESRNDIVLVMEYVEGGELFDRIIDESCNLSEVDTVLFIKQICEGIQYMHQMYIIHLDLKPENIMCVSRADYQIKIIDFGLARRYKPREKLKVHFGTPEFLAPEVVNYDFVSFPTDMWSVGVIAYMLVSGLSPFLGEDDNETLNNIVACEFDFEEDEFQKISDAAKDFIIKLLVKEKCWRMSASESLKHPWLSDSQLHFRINQKRTHTSCSEAEPPVDQ
;
A
#
# COMPACT_ATOMS: atom_id res chain seq x y z
N MET A 1 -27.82 2.74 61.09
CA MET A 1 -29.27 2.60 61.32
C MET A 1 -29.93 3.23 60.10
N GLY A 2 -30.42 2.52 59.09
CA GLY A 2 -31.27 1.34 59.13
C GLY A 2 -32.64 1.76 58.55
N GLY A 3 -32.71 1.93 57.23
CA GLY A 3 -33.98 2.12 56.51
C GLY A 3 -34.39 0.79 55.89
N LYS A 4 -35.34 0.12 56.54
CA LYS A 4 -35.89 -1.18 56.10
C LYS A 4 -36.86 -1.01 54.94
N GLU A 5 -36.75 -1.99 54.05
CA GLU A 5 -37.61 -2.36 52.94
C GLU A 5 -39.06 -2.67 53.38
N HIS A 6 -40.01 -2.51 52.45
CA HIS A 6 -41.08 -3.49 52.27
C HIS A 6 -41.46 -3.66 50.79
N LEU A 7 -41.17 -4.88 50.32
CA LEU A 7 -41.64 -5.66 49.17
C LEU A 7 -42.96 -5.24 48.48
N LYS A 8 -42.95 -5.31 47.15
CA LYS A 8 -43.67 -6.36 46.37
C LYS A 8 -43.24 -6.34 44.88
N ASN A 9 -42.79 -7.48 44.40
CA ASN A 9 -42.76 -7.93 43.00
C ASN A 9 -43.77 -9.12 42.91
N PRO A 10 -44.13 -9.70 41.75
CA PRO A 10 -43.85 -9.36 40.34
C PRO A 10 -45.12 -9.42 39.44
N GLU A 11 -45.03 -9.02 38.17
CA GLU A 11 -45.43 -9.83 36.99
C GLU A 11 -45.44 -9.01 35.69
N GLN A 12 -44.88 -9.64 34.65
CA GLN A 12 -45.10 -9.41 33.21
C GLN A 12 -44.55 -8.14 32.56
N MET A 13 -43.40 -8.28 31.88
CA MET A 13 -43.26 -7.87 30.48
C MET A 13 -42.25 -8.78 29.76
N ASN A 14 -42.78 -9.70 28.95
CA ASN A 14 -42.09 -10.25 27.79
C ASN A 14 -42.24 -9.24 26.65
N GLY A 15 -41.15 -9.05 25.90
CA GLY A 15 -41.13 -8.26 24.68
C GLY A 15 -41.42 -9.07 23.42
N GLU A 16 -41.67 -8.34 22.33
CA GLU A 16 -41.37 -8.62 20.92
C GLU A 16 -41.80 -7.34 20.16
N MET A 17 -40.85 -6.57 19.61
CA MET A 17 -40.36 -6.57 18.21
C MET A 17 -41.42 -6.27 17.14
N GLU A 18 -41.37 -5.05 16.60
CA GLU A 18 -41.65 -4.66 15.20
C GLU A 18 -40.99 -3.28 15.02
N GLY A 19 -39.94 -3.11 14.21
CA GLY A 19 -40.02 -3.04 12.76
C GLY A 19 -40.18 -1.56 12.34
N THR A 20 -39.08 -0.83 12.15
CA THR A 20 -39.14 0.54 11.60
C THR A 20 -38.22 0.69 10.40
N THR A 21 -38.88 0.72 9.25
CA THR A 21 -38.38 1.00 7.90
C THR A 21 -37.69 2.36 7.83
N VAL A 22 -36.51 2.41 7.20
CA VAL A 22 -35.78 3.65 6.90
C VAL A 22 -36.25 4.19 5.55
N THR A 23 -36.87 5.37 5.55
CA THR A 23 -37.29 6.08 4.34
C THR A 23 -36.18 7.05 3.90
N LEU A 24 -35.64 6.84 2.69
CA LEU A 24 -34.69 7.73 2.01
C LEU A 24 -35.42 9.00 1.54
N LEU A 25 -34.92 10.18 1.93
CA LEU A 25 -35.39 11.48 1.44
C LEU A 25 -34.60 11.85 0.18
N ASN A 26 -35.30 11.85 -0.96
CA ASN A 26 -34.83 12.40 -2.24
C ASN A 26 -34.99 13.92 -2.28
N ASP A 27 -33.90 14.61 -2.64
CA ASP A 27 -33.84 16.06 -2.80
C ASP A 27 -34.63 16.57 -4.02
N LYS A 28 -35.37 17.65 -3.79
CA LYS A 28 -36.16 18.36 -4.81
C LYS A 28 -35.30 19.38 -5.58
N LYS A 29 -35.33 19.21 -6.89
CA LYS A 29 -34.92 20.11 -7.97
C LYS A 29 -35.65 21.46 -7.89
N VAL A 30 -34.92 22.58 -7.85
CA VAL A 30 -35.44 23.92 -8.19
C VAL A 30 -34.50 24.56 -9.23
N ARG A 31 -35.09 25.06 -10.31
CA ARG A 31 -34.45 25.73 -11.45
C ARG A 31 -34.95 27.17 -11.46
N SER A 32 -34.06 28.16 -11.56
CA SER A 32 -34.09 29.23 -12.59
C SER A 32 -33.23 30.47 -12.26
N GLN A 33 -32.48 30.92 -13.29
CA GLN A 33 -31.95 32.28 -13.57
C GLN A 33 -30.88 32.84 -12.61
N GLY A 34 -29.69 33.30 -13.00
CA GLY A 34 -29.08 33.58 -14.31
C GLY A 34 -28.32 34.91 -14.22
N HIS A 35 -26.98 34.91 -14.12
CA HIS A 35 -26.06 35.91 -14.69
C HIS A 35 -24.60 35.50 -14.47
N SER A 36 -23.78 35.92 -15.44
CA SER A 36 -22.34 35.74 -15.70
C SER A 36 -21.40 35.65 -14.49
N ASP A 37 -20.44 34.72 -14.54
CA ASP A 37 -19.01 35.06 -14.69
C ASP A 37 -18.15 33.82 -14.95
N ASN A 38 -17.11 34.02 -15.76
CA ASN A 38 -16.14 33.02 -16.21
C ASN A 38 -15.26 32.51 -15.05
N GLY A 39 -15.04 31.20 -14.97
CA GLY A 39 -13.95 30.61 -14.19
C GLY A 39 -14.26 29.18 -13.71
N ASP A 40 -13.32 28.27 -13.97
CA ASP A 40 -13.22 26.91 -13.39
C ASP A 40 -14.24 25.83 -13.78
N ILE A 41 -13.91 25.08 -14.83
CA ILE A 41 -14.33 23.68 -15.04
C ILE A 41 -13.08 22.81 -15.17
N GLY A 42 -12.15 22.93 -14.22
CA GLY A 42 -10.89 22.18 -14.23
C GLY A 42 -10.52 21.73 -12.84
N THR A 43 -11.18 20.68 -12.32
CA THR A 43 -10.67 19.88 -11.19
C THR A 43 -11.52 18.64 -10.87
N HIS A 44 -12.72 18.49 -11.43
CA HIS A 44 -13.46 17.22 -11.34
C HIS A 44 -13.03 16.15 -12.37
N LEU A 45 -12.04 16.46 -13.22
CA LEU A 45 -11.55 15.57 -14.28
C LEU A 45 -10.29 14.78 -13.89
N CYS A 46 -9.66 15.04 -12.74
CA CYS A 46 -8.35 14.46 -12.40
C CYS A 46 -8.42 13.00 -11.90
N MET A 47 -9.58 12.53 -11.40
CA MET A 47 -9.79 11.11 -11.10
C MET A 47 -10.37 10.32 -12.29
N SER A 48 -11.19 10.95 -13.14
CA SER A 48 -11.74 10.30 -14.34
C SER A 48 -10.71 10.06 -15.45
N LEU A 49 -9.53 10.69 -15.39
CA LEU A 49 -8.48 10.52 -16.40
C LEU A 49 -7.52 9.35 -16.13
N LYS A 50 -7.51 8.74 -14.93
CA LYS A 50 -6.76 7.48 -14.67
C LYS A 50 -7.51 6.22 -15.17
N LEU A 51 -8.78 6.35 -15.59
CA LEU A 51 -9.64 5.26 -16.08
C LEU A 51 -9.65 5.04 -17.61
N MET A 52 -8.95 5.87 -18.41
CA MET A 52 -9.02 5.77 -19.88
C MET A 52 -8.30 4.57 -20.50
N ARG A 53 -7.68 3.70 -19.68
CA ARG A 53 -7.07 2.46 -20.17
C ARG A 53 -8.03 1.27 -20.21
N VAL A 54 -9.20 1.36 -19.56
CA VAL A 54 -10.21 0.28 -19.58
C VAL A 54 -11.15 0.39 -20.80
N GLU A 55 -11.46 1.60 -21.29
CA GLU A 55 -12.41 1.75 -22.41
C GLU A 55 -11.81 1.49 -23.81
N LYS A 56 -10.48 1.42 -23.96
CA LYS A 56 -9.85 1.21 -25.28
C LYS A 56 -9.58 -0.24 -25.66
N MET A 57 -9.76 -1.22 -24.76
CA MET A 57 -9.73 -2.64 -25.12
C MET A 57 -11.08 -3.17 -25.61
N ASN A 58 -12.20 -2.50 -25.29
CA ASN A 58 -13.55 -3.01 -25.59
C ASN A 58 -14.10 -2.69 -26.99
N THR A 59 -13.27 -2.27 -27.95
CA THR A 59 -13.73 -2.00 -29.34
C THR A 59 -13.31 -3.04 -30.36
N CYS A 60 -12.77 -4.19 -29.94
CA CYS A 60 -12.47 -5.30 -30.83
C CYS A 60 -12.88 -6.65 -30.25
N TYR A 61 -14.08 -6.79 -29.68
CA TYR A 61 -14.72 -8.12 -29.59
C TYR A 61 -16.24 -7.97 -29.42
N ASN A 62 -16.93 -7.73 -30.53
CA ASN A 62 -18.38 -7.89 -30.59
C ASN A 62 -18.76 -8.40 -31.99
N SER A 63 -18.71 -9.72 -32.14
CA SER A 63 -19.64 -10.45 -33.00
C SER A 63 -19.67 -11.92 -32.57
N GLU A 64 -20.71 -12.27 -31.80
CA GLU A 64 -21.53 -13.51 -31.86
C GLU A 64 -20.78 -14.86 -31.80
N VAL A 65 -21.10 -15.85 -30.95
CA VAL A 65 -22.38 -16.60 -30.81
C VAL A 65 -22.32 -17.45 -29.52
N LYS A 66 -23.51 -17.69 -28.94
CA LYS A 66 -23.91 -18.53 -27.80
C LYS A 66 -23.53 -20.02 -27.89
N ASP A 67 -23.36 -20.70 -26.75
CA ASP A 67 -24.30 -21.73 -26.25
C ASP A 67 -23.82 -22.43 -24.95
N ASP A 68 -24.82 -22.93 -24.22
CA ASP A 68 -24.87 -23.55 -22.89
C ASP A 68 -23.86 -24.69 -22.59
N VAL A 69 -23.59 -24.93 -21.28
CA VAL A 69 -23.98 -26.17 -20.55
C VAL A 69 -23.49 -26.14 -19.08
N SER A 70 -24.42 -26.49 -18.19
CA SER A 70 -24.34 -26.77 -16.76
C SER A 70 -23.41 -27.93 -16.34
N CYS A 71 -22.90 -27.93 -15.09
CA CYS A 71 -23.39 -28.78 -13.97
C CYS A 71 -22.32 -29.15 -12.92
N SER A 72 -22.60 -28.80 -11.66
CA SER A 72 -22.33 -29.53 -10.39
C SER A 72 -20.91 -30.02 -10.04
N HIS A 73 -20.42 -29.67 -8.85
CA HIS A 73 -20.32 -30.62 -7.71
C HIS A 73 -20.06 -29.87 -6.39
N PHE A 74 -20.93 -30.17 -5.42
CA PHE A 74 -20.89 -29.70 -4.03
C PHE A 74 -20.28 -30.80 -3.14
N GLN A 75 -19.64 -30.36 -2.05
CA GLN A 75 -19.62 -30.95 -0.69
C GLN A 75 -18.49 -31.87 -0.17
N ASN A 76 -18.03 -31.44 1.02
CA ASN A 76 -17.49 -32.13 2.22
C ASN A 76 -15.98 -32.44 2.19
N VAL A 77 -15.19 -32.06 3.21
CA VAL A 77 -15.22 -32.61 4.58
C VAL A 77 -14.83 -31.59 5.68
N GLN A 78 -15.47 -31.76 6.83
CA GLN A 78 -15.35 -31.08 8.12
C GLN A 78 -14.10 -31.43 8.97
N THR A 79 -13.65 -30.42 9.73
CA THR A 79 -13.26 -30.42 11.16
C THR A 79 -12.16 -31.36 11.69
N ALA A 80 -11.09 -30.76 12.24
CA ALA A 80 -10.50 -31.18 13.52
C ALA A 80 -9.78 -30.01 14.22
N CYS A 81 -9.99 -29.91 15.53
CA CYS A 81 -9.47 -28.92 16.48
C CYS A 81 -8.30 -29.53 17.27
N CYS A 82 -7.30 -28.75 17.67
CA CYS A 82 -6.55 -28.97 18.92
C CYS A 82 -5.89 -27.67 19.41
N ILE A 83 -6.30 -27.28 20.61
CA ILE A 83 -5.63 -26.39 21.58
C ILE A 83 -4.27 -27.01 21.96
N TRP A 84 -3.28 -26.20 22.35
CA TRP A 84 -2.37 -26.44 23.49
C TRP A 84 -1.61 -25.16 23.85
N GLU A 85 -1.71 -24.75 25.11
CA GLU A 85 -0.91 -23.72 25.78
C GLU A 85 -0.18 -24.36 26.98
N GLU A 86 1.07 -23.92 27.16
CA GLU A 86 1.87 -23.81 28.40
C GLU A 86 2.63 -25.00 29.05
N LYS A 87 3.97 -24.80 29.03
CA LYS A 87 4.96 -24.72 30.14
C LYS A 87 5.72 -25.97 30.65
N SER A 88 7.04 -25.92 30.44
CA SER A 88 8.18 -26.00 31.40
C SER A 88 9.47 -26.16 30.56
N GLY A 89 10.65 -25.57 30.80
CA GLY A 89 11.31 -25.12 32.02
C GLY A 89 12.60 -25.94 32.21
N GLU A 90 13.75 -25.28 32.35
CA GLU A 90 15.11 -25.78 32.72
C GLU A 90 16.00 -26.23 31.53
N SER A 91 17.00 -25.44 31.10
CA SER A 91 18.33 -25.12 31.66
C SER A 91 19.35 -26.24 31.50
N GLU A 92 20.37 -26.02 30.67
CA GLU A 92 21.76 -26.34 31.01
C GLU A 92 22.72 -25.60 30.07
N THR A 93 23.78 -25.10 30.70
CA THR A 93 24.96 -24.42 30.18
C THR A 93 25.86 -25.41 29.44
N ASP A 94 26.59 -24.96 28.41
CA ASP A 94 28.05 -25.18 28.39
C ASP A 94 28.76 -24.27 27.38
N THR A 95 29.87 -23.76 27.87
CA THR A 95 30.95 -23.04 27.22
C THR A 95 31.74 -23.96 26.29
N ASP A 96 32.21 -23.46 25.14
CA ASP A 96 33.64 -23.49 24.86
C ASP A 96 34.02 -22.62 23.65
N SER A 97 35.04 -21.82 23.91
CA SER A 97 35.85 -21.02 23.00
C SER A 97 36.90 -21.89 22.33
N GLU A 98 37.20 -21.67 21.05
CA GLU A 98 38.56 -21.85 20.53
C GLU A 98 38.82 -20.97 19.30
N GLU A 99 39.77 -20.06 19.45
CA GLU A 99 40.46 -19.31 18.39
C GLU A 99 41.44 -20.24 17.67
N VAL A 100 41.53 -20.14 16.33
CA VAL A 100 42.76 -20.48 15.61
C VAL A 100 43.03 -19.40 14.56
N THR A 101 44.07 -18.62 14.85
CA THR A 101 44.81 -17.74 13.95
C THR A 101 45.65 -18.55 12.95
N ASN A 102 45.74 -18.13 11.68
CA ASN A 102 47.02 -18.16 10.97
C ASN A 102 47.09 -17.20 9.76
N ASP A 103 48.32 -16.77 9.50
CA ASP A 103 48.79 -15.56 8.83
C ASP A 103 48.87 -15.54 7.29
N GLN A 104 48.78 -14.30 6.79
CA GLN A 104 49.55 -13.58 5.75
C GLN A 104 50.22 -14.31 4.56
N LYS A 105 50.05 -13.73 3.35
CA LYS A 105 51.10 -13.10 2.48
C LYS A 105 50.50 -12.68 1.12
N THR A 106 50.33 -11.38 0.86
CA THR A 106 51.20 -10.49 0.03
C THR A 106 51.55 -10.98 -1.38
N ASN A 107 51.12 -10.25 -2.42
CA ASN A 107 52.04 -9.73 -3.43
C ASN A 107 51.46 -8.58 -4.26
N GLU A 108 52.29 -7.57 -4.49
CA GLU A 108 52.02 -6.32 -5.19
C GLU A 108 52.36 -6.35 -6.70
N ASN A 109 51.93 -5.28 -7.37
CA ASN A 109 52.54 -4.58 -8.51
C ASN A 109 52.35 -5.12 -9.94
N THR A 110 51.63 -4.34 -10.76
CA THR A 110 52.26 -3.65 -11.91
C THR A 110 51.40 -2.51 -12.46
N THR A 111 52.09 -1.42 -12.80
CA THR A 111 51.59 -0.13 -13.34
C THR A 111 51.76 -0.04 -14.86
N LYS A 112 51.17 1.03 -15.45
CA LYS A 112 51.31 1.57 -16.83
C LYS A 112 50.39 0.92 -17.90
N LEU A 113 49.70 1.63 -18.79
CA LEU A 113 49.99 2.89 -19.48
C LEU A 113 48.70 3.38 -20.20
N CYS A 114 48.50 4.69 -20.32
CA CYS A 114 47.43 5.31 -21.12
C CYS A 114 47.71 5.20 -22.63
N LEU A 115 46.67 4.97 -23.44
CA LEU A 115 46.50 5.50 -24.80
C LEU A 115 44.99 5.59 -25.10
N GLY A 116 44.52 6.79 -25.45
CA GLY A 116 43.13 7.06 -25.74
C GLY A 116 42.73 6.74 -27.18
N PHE A 117 41.45 6.42 -27.41
CA PHE A 117 40.78 6.64 -28.69
C PHE A 117 39.27 6.86 -28.49
N LYS A 118 38.69 7.56 -29.46
CA LYS A 118 37.47 8.36 -29.43
C LYS A 118 36.14 7.58 -29.36
N GLY A 119 35.18 8.23 -28.70
CA GLY A 119 33.71 8.21 -28.81
C GLY A 119 33.00 7.10 -29.59
N THR A 120 32.04 6.45 -28.92
CA THR A 120 30.77 5.97 -29.49
C THR A 120 29.70 5.87 -28.40
N LYS A 121 28.45 5.95 -28.86
CA LYS A 121 27.16 6.16 -28.18
C LYS A 121 26.98 5.37 -26.87
N SER A 122 26.39 6.03 -25.86
CA SER A 122 26.01 5.42 -24.58
C SER A 122 24.92 4.36 -24.77
N HIS A 123 25.32 3.10 -24.90
CA HIS A 123 24.44 1.97 -24.60
C HIS A 123 24.29 1.88 -23.08
N GLN A 124 23.04 2.00 -22.60
CA GLN A 124 22.71 1.65 -21.23
C GLN A 124 23.08 0.18 -21.01
N LYS A 125 24.15 -0.06 -20.25
CA LYS A 125 24.50 -1.40 -19.78
C LYS A 125 23.42 -1.83 -18.78
N LYS A 126 22.59 -2.80 -19.17
CA LYS A 126 21.73 -3.54 -18.24
C LYS A 126 22.63 -4.25 -17.22
N LYS A 127 22.43 -3.98 -15.93
CA LYS A 127 23.07 -4.71 -14.84
C LYS A 127 22.59 -6.18 -14.84
N PRO A 128 23.44 -7.15 -14.48
CA PRO A 128 23.02 -8.54 -14.30
C PRO A 128 22.01 -8.67 -13.13
N PRO A 129 21.20 -9.74 -13.07
CA PRO A 129 20.02 -9.84 -12.21
C PRO A 129 20.32 -10.15 -10.73
N ASP A 130 21.58 -10.41 -10.39
CA ASP A 130 22.03 -10.66 -9.00
C ASP A 130 22.36 -9.38 -8.23
N SER A 131 22.09 -8.19 -8.77
CA SER A 131 22.17 -7.00 -7.93
C SER A 131 20.96 -6.99 -7.00
N GLU A 132 21.16 -7.44 -5.76
CA GLU A 132 20.37 -6.99 -4.61
C GLU A 132 20.04 -5.51 -4.86
N ILE A 133 18.76 -5.18 -5.03
CA ILE A 133 18.37 -3.79 -5.06
C ILE A 133 18.85 -3.19 -3.76
N SER A 134 19.70 -2.17 -3.87
CA SER A 134 20.16 -1.43 -2.70
C SER A 134 18.92 -0.98 -1.93
N PRO A 135 18.87 -1.19 -0.61
CA PRO A 135 17.75 -0.72 0.21
C PRO A 135 17.40 0.72 -0.13
N SER A 136 16.12 1.08 -0.01
CA SER A 136 15.70 2.47 -0.18
C SER A 136 16.62 3.39 0.65
N PRO A 137 17.05 4.55 0.11
CA PRO A 137 17.92 5.43 0.86
C PRO A 137 17.19 5.93 2.12
N PRO A 138 17.92 6.13 3.22
CA PRO A 138 17.36 6.75 4.41
C PRO A 138 16.95 8.19 4.10
N ALA A 139 16.09 8.77 4.94
CA ALA A 139 15.78 10.19 4.90
C ALA A 139 17.08 11.01 5.06
N PRO A 140 17.15 12.26 4.51
CA PRO A 140 18.32 13.12 4.63
C PRO A 140 18.51 13.73 6.03
N PHE A 141 17.96 13.08 7.06
CA PHE A 141 18.01 13.44 8.47
C PHE A 141 17.76 12.19 9.32
N ASP A 142 18.35 12.17 10.52
CA ASP A 142 18.09 11.11 11.50
C ASP A 142 16.63 11.12 11.97
N HIS A 143 16.13 9.95 12.35
CA HIS A 143 14.78 9.81 12.91
C HIS A 143 14.57 10.69 14.15
N ARG A 144 13.37 11.25 14.31
CA ARG A 144 13.05 12.26 15.32
C ARG A 144 11.82 11.87 16.13
N ILE A 145 11.88 12.18 17.43
CA ILE A 145 10.70 12.20 18.30
C ILE A 145 10.10 13.59 18.26
N VAL A 146 9.06 13.76 17.47
CA VAL A 146 8.44 15.05 17.17
C VAL A 146 7.25 15.32 18.09
N SER A 147 7.15 16.56 18.56
CA SER A 147 5.98 17.10 19.26
C SER A 147 5.48 18.35 18.55
N ALA A 148 4.17 18.52 18.41
CA ALA A 148 3.60 19.67 17.72
C ALA A 148 3.90 20.99 18.45
N LYS A 149 4.60 21.89 17.77
CA LYS A 149 4.95 23.23 18.26
C LYS A 149 3.76 24.17 18.12
N HIS A 150 3.51 24.97 19.15
CA HIS A 150 2.49 26.02 19.13
C HIS A 150 3.07 27.30 18.52
N ALA A 151 3.42 27.25 17.23
CA ALA A 151 4.03 28.35 16.50
C ALA A 151 3.60 28.34 15.03
N GLN A 152 3.78 29.47 14.34
CA GLN A 152 3.52 29.53 12.91
C GLN A 152 4.67 28.86 12.14
N ILE A 153 4.35 27.88 11.29
CA ILE A 153 5.32 27.17 10.45
C ILE A 153 6.18 28.14 9.61
N ASN A 154 5.58 29.23 9.12
CA ASN A 154 6.26 30.26 8.32
C ASN A 154 7.43 30.94 9.03
N SER A 155 7.53 30.85 10.35
CA SER A 155 8.70 31.34 11.09
C SER A 155 9.95 30.48 10.84
N PHE A 156 9.77 29.20 10.49
CA PHE A 156 10.85 28.20 10.39
C PHE A 156 11.03 27.67 8.96
N TYR A 157 9.96 27.61 8.18
CA TYR A 157 9.95 27.04 6.83
C TYR A 157 9.35 28.01 5.81
N ASN A 158 9.82 27.92 4.57
CA ASN A 158 9.16 28.50 3.41
C ASN A 158 8.27 27.42 2.78
N VAL A 159 6.94 27.53 2.96
CA VAL A 159 5.98 26.61 2.35
C VAL A 159 5.55 27.14 0.99
N GLU A 160 5.79 26.36 -0.06
CA GLU A 160 5.53 26.75 -1.45
C GLU A 160 4.09 26.41 -1.83
N ARG A 161 3.17 27.34 -1.55
CA ARG A 161 1.72 27.14 -1.74
C ARG A 161 1.30 26.87 -3.20
N THR A 162 2.14 27.24 -4.16
CA THR A 162 1.89 27.00 -5.59
C THR A 162 2.30 25.62 -6.04
N GLU A 163 3.12 24.90 -5.26
CA GLU A 163 3.63 23.57 -5.58
C GLU A 163 2.93 22.52 -4.71
N LEU A 164 1.70 22.20 -5.11
CA LEU A 164 0.90 21.13 -4.50
C LEU A 164 1.48 19.78 -4.97
N LEU A 165 1.97 18.99 -4.02
CA LEU A 165 2.50 17.65 -4.27
C LEU A 165 1.40 16.60 -4.29
N GLY A 166 0.34 16.83 -3.51
CA GLY A 166 -0.82 15.95 -3.42
C GLY A 166 -1.90 16.55 -2.53
N GLY A 167 -3.14 16.10 -2.69
CA GLY A 167 -4.25 16.58 -1.89
C GLY A 167 -5.36 15.55 -1.81
N GLY A 168 -5.93 15.37 -0.62
CA GLY A 168 -7.00 14.40 -0.40
C GLY A 168 -7.66 14.53 0.96
N ARG A 169 -8.29 13.44 1.41
CA ARG A 169 -8.97 13.35 2.71
C ARG A 169 -8.07 13.74 3.88
N PHE A 170 -6.77 13.43 3.80
CA PHE A 170 -5.78 13.67 4.85
C PHE A 170 -5.10 15.04 4.77
N GLY A 171 -5.64 15.97 3.96
CA GLY A 171 -5.13 17.33 3.83
C GLY A 171 -4.37 17.57 2.54
N GLN A 172 -3.71 18.73 2.47
CA GLN A 172 -2.94 19.16 1.30
C GLN A 172 -1.44 19.12 1.60
N VAL A 173 -0.67 18.52 0.71
CA VAL A 173 0.78 18.38 0.83
C VAL A 173 1.46 19.36 -0.12
N HIS A 174 2.33 20.20 0.42
CA HIS A 174 3.07 21.20 -0.35
C HIS A 174 4.57 20.97 -0.19
N ARG A 175 5.37 21.35 -1.19
CA ARG A 175 6.82 21.42 -0.99
C ARG A 175 7.15 22.52 0.02
N CYS A 176 8.15 22.30 0.87
CA CYS A 176 8.69 23.34 1.73
C CYS A 176 10.21 23.26 1.87
N ILE A 177 10.82 24.36 2.33
CA ILE A 177 12.27 24.46 2.58
C ILE A 177 12.48 24.96 4.01
N GLU A 178 13.29 24.27 4.80
CA GLU A 178 13.71 24.75 6.12
C GLU A 178 14.62 25.98 5.96
N LYS A 179 14.28 27.09 6.62
CA LYS A 179 15.00 28.37 6.44
C LYS A 179 16.45 28.33 6.89
N VAL A 180 16.76 27.53 7.91
CA VAL A 180 18.08 27.50 8.54
C VAL A 180 19.07 26.68 7.72
N SER A 181 18.68 25.47 7.31
CA SER A 181 19.56 24.52 6.62
C SER A 181 19.42 24.56 5.09
N GLY A 182 18.30 25.07 4.57
CA GLY A 182 17.92 24.92 3.16
C GLY A 182 17.40 23.52 2.80
N LEU A 183 17.15 22.65 3.78
CA LEU A 183 16.68 21.28 3.54
C LEU A 183 15.27 21.28 2.91
N LYS A 184 15.14 20.55 1.80
CA LYS A 184 13.87 20.35 1.08
C LYS A 184 13.04 19.28 1.80
N LEU A 185 11.78 19.60 2.09
CA LEU A 185 10.83 18.81 2.88
C LEU A 185 9.42 18.90 2.26
N ALA A 186 8.49 18.12 2.78
CA ALA A 186 7.07 18.19 2.44
C ALA A 186 6.24 18.67 3.66
N ALA A 187 5.25 19.53 3.44
CA ALA A 187 4.36 20.06 4.47
C ALA A 187 2.93 19.58 4.22
N LYS A 188 2.46 18.60 4.99
CA LYS A 188 1.08 18.11 5.00
C LYS A 188 0.23 18.96 5.94
N VAL A 189 -0.65 19.76 5.37
CA VAL A 189 -1.55 20.69 6.08
C VAL A 189 -2.89 20.01 6.30
N ILE A 190 -3.18 19.68 7.55
CA ILE A 190 -4.39 18.96 7.97
C ILE A 190 -5.33 19.94 8.65
N LYS A 191 -6.49 20.20 8.04
CA LYS A 191 -7.51 21.06 8.64
C LYS A 191 -8.22 20.32 9.77
N VAL A 192 -8.36 20.98 10.91
CA VAL A 192 -9.01 20.43 12.11
C VAL A 192 -10.07 21.40 12.61
N LYS A 193 -11.26 20.90 12.89
CA LYS A 193 -12.43 21.67 13.34
C LYS A 193 -12.54 21.74 14.87
N GLY A 194 -11.91 20.82 15.58
CA GLY A 194 -12.03 20.74 17.03
C GLY A 194 -10.98 19.84 17.69
N HIS A 195 -11.09 19.70 19.00
CA HIS A 195 -10.13 18.97 19.82
C HIS A 195 -10.01 17.49 19.42
N LYS A 196 -11.11 16.84 19.05
CA LYS A 196 -11.09 15.42 18.67
C LYS A 196 -10.22 15.16 17.44
N GLU A 197 -10.42 15.92 16.37
CA GLU A 197 -9.62 15.82 15.13
C GLU A 197 -8.14 16.17 15.38
N LYS A 198 -7.86 17.12 16.29
CA LYS A 198 -6.49 17.41 16.71
C LYS A 198 -5.81 16.22 17.39
N GLU A 199 -6.51 15.52 18.27
CA GLU A 199 -5.97 14.34 18.94
C GLU A 199 -5.77 13.16 17.96
N GLU A 200 -6.61 13.03 16.94
CA GLU A 200 -6.43 12.05 15.86
C GLU A 200 -5.12 12.33 15.08
N VAL A 201 -4.85 13.59 14.71
CA VAL A 201 -3.58 13.95 14.05
C VAL A 201 -2.37 13.84 14.99
N LYS A 202 -2.53 14.15 16.28
CA LYS A 202 -1.46 13.92 17.27
C LYS A 202 -1.16 12.42 17.42
N ASN A 203 -2.15 11.55 17.28
CA ASN A 203 -1.92 10.10 17.25
C ASN A 203 -1.10 9.70 16.01
N GLU A 204 -1.32 10.30 14.83
CA GLU A 204 -0.47 10.11 13.65
C GLU A 204 0.99 10.50 13.95
N ILE A 205 1.23 11.65 14.61
CA ILE A 205 2.58 12.05 15.07
C ILE A 205 3.19 10.99 16.00
N GLN A 206 2.44 10.50 16.98
CA GLN A 206 2.92 9.48 17.92
C GLN A 206 3.22 8.14 17.24
N VAL A 207 2.46 7.78 16.21
CA VAL A 207 2.72 6.60 15.38
C VAL A 207 4.02 6.79 14.59
N MET A 208 4.17 7.92 13.89
CA MET A 208 5.38 8.19 13.10
C MET A 208 6.65 8.25 13.97
N ASN A 209 6.57 8.76 15.21
CA ASN A 209 7.67 8.76 16.18
C ASN A 209 8.15 7.35 16.60
N GLN A 210 7.38 6.30 16.32
CA GLN A 210 7.75 4.90 16.58
C GLN A 210 8.31 4.21 15.33
N LEU A 211 8.29 4.87 14.17
CA LEU A 211 8.54 4.24 12.88
C LEU A 211 9.81 4.78 12.21
N SER A 212 10.94 4.11 12.44
CA SER A 212 12.24 4.44 11.83
C SER A 212 12.65 3.34 10.84
N HIS A 213 12.31 3.53 9.56
CA HIS A 213 12.59 2.55 8.52
C HIS A 213 12.70 3.20 7.14
N ASN A 214 13.57 2.67 6.28
CA ASN A 214 13.88 3.29 4.99
C ASN A 214 12.70 3.29 4.01
N ASN A 215 11.83 2.28 4.06
CA ASN A 215 10.62 2.21 3.25
C ASN A 215 9.42 2.97 3.85
N LEU A 216 9.60 3.74 4.93
CA LEU A 216 8.56 4.54 5.56
C LEU A 216 8.98 6.01 5.56
N VAL A 217 8.12 6.92 5.10
CA VAL A 217 8.41 8.36 5.12
C VAL A 217 8.65 8.84 6.55
N GLN A 218 9.68 9.64 6.76
CA GLN A 218 10.08 10.11 8.09
C GLN A 218 9.47 11.47 8.46
N LEU A 219 9.05 11.62 9.72
CA LEU A 219 8.55 12.89 10.26
C LEU A 219 9.73 13.76 10.73
N TYR A 220 9.76 15.02 10.31
CA TYR A 220 10.83 15.97 10.61
C TYR A 220 10.44 16.96 11.72
N ASP A 221 9.21 17.48 11.66
CA ASP A 221 8.69 18.51 12.57
C ASP A 221 7.15 18.55 12.53
N ALA A 222 6.52 19.23 13.49
CA ALA A 222 5.08 19.42 13.48
C ALA A 222 4.67 20.76 14.12
N PHE A 223 3.61 21.37 13.59
CA PHE A 223 3.08 22.66 14.05
C PHE A 223 1.58 22.57 14.30
N GLU A 224 1.13 23.02 15.46
CA GLU A 224 -0.28 23.12 15.80
C GLU A 224 -0.72 24.59 15.79
N SER A 225 -1.78 24.86 15.03
CA SER A 225 -2.51 26.13 15.01
C SER A 225 -3.94 25.93 15.54
N ARG A 226 -4.74 27.01 15.51
CA ARG A 226 -6.15 26.94 15.94
C ARG A 226 -6.97 25.96 15.09
N ASN A 227 -6.80 26.02 13.77
CA ASN A 227 -7.67 25.35 12.78
C ASN A 227 -6.92 24.33 11.89
N ASP A 228 -5.63 24.11 12.13
CA ASP A 228 -4.84 23.11 11.41
C ASP A 228 -3.69 22.59 12.26
N ILE A 229 -3.23 21.40 11.87
CA ILE A 229 -1.93 20.85 12.25
C ILE A 229 -1.15 20.63 10.95
N VAL A 230 0.12 21.02 10.95
CA VAL A 230 1.02 20.83 9.81
C VAL A 230 2.11 19.85 10.19
N LEU A 231 2.21 18.76 9.43
CA LEU A 231 3.29 17.78 9.54
C LEU A 231 4.37 18.12 8.51
N VAL A 232 5.61 18.30 8.96
CA VAL A 232 6.76 18.48 8.08
C VAL A 232 7.47 17.13 7.97
N MET A 233 7.56 16.61 6.75
CA MET A 233 7.99 15.24 6.47
C MET A 233 9.12 15.22 5.45
N GLU A 234 9.80 14.08 5.34
CA GLU A 234 10.71 13.76 4.24
C GLU A 234 10.05 14.06 2.88
N TYR A 235 10.78 14.75 2.01
CA TYR A 235 10.37 14.99 0.63
C TYR A 235 10.83 13.83 -0.26
N VAL A 236 9.90 13.21 -0.99
CA VAL A 236 10.18 12.12 -1.93
C VAL A 236 9.89 12.60 -3.34
N GLU A 237 10.87 12.50 -4.25
CA GLU A 237 10.81 13.15 -5.57
C GLU A 237 10.29 12.25 -6.69
N GLY A 238 10.32 10.93 -6.53
CA GLY A 238 10.07 9.97 -7.61
C GLY A 238 8.60 9.78 -8.04
N GLY A 239 7.65 10.43 -7.37
CA GLY A 239 6.21 10.37 -7.69
C GLY A 239 5.51 9.10 -7.21
N GLU A 240 4.20 9.00 -7.45
CA GLU A 240 3.38 7.85 -7.07
C GLU A 240 3.81 6.58 -7.83
N LEU A 241 3.74 5.43 -7.16
CA LEU A 241 4.09 4.13 -7.74
C LEU A 241 3.25 3.82 -8.99
N PHE A 242 1.94 4.11 -8.96
CA PHE A 242 1.03 3.80 -10.06
C PHE A 242 1.14 4.72 -11.26
N ASP A 243 1.56 5.97 -11.07
CA ASP A 243 1.88 6.84 -12.20
C ASP A 243 3.04 6.28 -13.04
N ARG A 244 3.96 5.57 -12.40
CA ARG A 244 5.04 4.85 -13.07
C ARG A 244 4.55 3.57 -13.76
N ILE A 245 3.62 2.85 -13.14
CA ILE A 245 3.08 1.58 -13.67
C ILE A 245 2.25 1.80 -14.93
N ILE A 246 1.46 2.88 -14.95
CA ILE A 246 0.56 3.19 -16.06
C ILE A 246 1.30 3.90 -17.21
N ASP A 247 2.50 4.43 -16.97
CA ASP A 247 3.33 5.03 -18.01
C ASP A 247 3.68 3.99 -19.09
N GLU A 248 3.14 4.16 -20.30
CA GLU A 248 3.33 3.24 -21.43
C GLU A 248 4.81 3.08 -21.85
N SER A 249 5.67 4.00 -21.41
CA SER A 249 7.13 3.88 -21.61
C SER A 249 7.81 2.91 -20.62
N CYS A 250 7.10 2.50 -19.55
CA CYS A 250 7.56 1.58 -18.52
C CYS A 250 6.80 0.25 -18.58
N ASN A 251 7.29 -0.70 -19.37
CA ASN A 251 6.82 -2.09 -19.28
C ASN A 251 7.39 -2.75 -18.01
N LEU A 252 6.61 -2.75 -16.93
CA LEU A 252 6.94 -3.49 -15.72
C LEU A 252 6.82 -4.99 -15.97
N SER A 253 7.89 -5.70 -15.65
CA SER A 253 7.88 -7.16 -15.64
C SER A 253 7.44 -7.69 -14.29
N GLU A 254 7.01 -8.96 -14.25
CA GLU A 254 6.70 -9.64 -12.98
C GLU A 254 7.88 -9.55 -11.98
N VAL A 255 9.13 -9.60 -12.45
CA VAL A 255 10.31 -9.44 -11.60
C VAL A 255 10.38 -8.02 -11.02
N ASP A 256 10.03 -6.99 -11.79
CA ASP A 256 9.98 -5.62 -11.27
C ASP A 256 8.87 -5.48 -10.21
N THR A 257 7.73 -6.16 -10.40
CA THR A 257 6.66 -6.23 -9.40
C THR A 257 7.10 -6.92 -8.10
N VAL A 258 7.86 -8.01 -8.19
CA VAL A 258 8.44 -8.67 -7.01
C VAL A 258 9.27 -7.69 -6.18
N LEU A 259 10.05 -6.82 -6.84
CA LEU A 259 10.91 -5.85 -6.17
C LEU A 259 10.12 -4.77 -5.43
N PHE A 260 8.97 -4.36 -5.95
CA PHE A 260 8.06 -3.44 -5.26
C PHE A 260 7.35 -4.11 -4.10
N ILE A 261 6.75 -5.28 -4.32
CA ILE A 261 6.02 -6.00 -3.26
C ILE A 261 6.93 -6.39 -2.11
N LYS A 262 8.18 -6.78 -2.39
CA LYS A 262 9.17 -7.07 -1.35
C LYS A 262 9.39 -5.87 -0.43
N GLN A 263 9.62 -4.68 -0.97
CA GLN A 263 9.82 -3.47 -0.17
C GLN A 263 8.56 -3.01 0.58
N ILE A 264 7.37 -3.20 -0.03
CA ILE A 264 6.09 -2.96 0.65
C ILE A 264 5.97 -3.90 1.86
N CYS A 265 6.26 -5.19 1.67
CA CYS A 265 6.24 -6.18 2.74
C CYS A 265 7.30 -5.89 3.82
N GLU A 266 8.49 -5.41 3.48
CA GLU A 266 9.53 -4.98 4.43
C GLU A 266 9.03 -3.81 5.30
N GLY A 267 8.42 -2.78 4.69
CA GLY A 267 7.81 -1.67 5.42
C GLY A 267 6.68 -2.11 6.35
N ILE A 268 5.76 -2.95 5.87
CA ILE A 268 4.63 -3.46 6.65
C ILE A 268 5.08 -4.42 7.76
N GLN A 269 6.06 -5.28 7.48
CA GLN A 269 6.66 -6.16 8.49
C GLN A 269 7.22 -5.34 9.65
N TYR A 270 7.97 -4.28 9.36
CA TYR A 270 8.51 -3.41 10.39
C TYR A 270 7.40 -2.75 11.22
N MET A 271 6.35 -2.21 10.58
CA MET A 271 5.20 -1.65 11.30
C MET A 271 4.54 -2.68 12.22
N HIS A 272 4.32 -3.90 11.74
CA HIS A 272 3.70 -4.98 12.51
C HIS A 272 4.57 -5.41 13.69
N GLN A 273 5.89 -5.49 13.53
CA GLN A 273 6.84 -5.74 14.62
C GLN A 273 6.82 -4.64 15.69
N MET A 274 6.53 -3.40 15.29
CA MET A 274 6.32 -2.27 16.19
C MET A 274 4.90 -2.22 16.80
N TYR A 275 4.08 -3.26 16.57
CA TYR A 275 2.67 -3.36 16.97
C TYR A 275 1.80 -2.24 16.38
N ILE A 276 2.09 -1.78 15.17
CA ILE A 276 1.34 -0.75 14.46
C ILE A 276 0.70 -1.38 13.22
N ILE A 277 -0.56 -1.02 12.95
CA ILE A 277 -1.33 -1.42 11.76
C ILE A 277 -1.53 -0.18 10.90
N HIS A 278 -1.39 -0.32 9.58
CA HIS A 278 -1.46 0.79 8.62
C HIS A 278 -2.91 1.23 8.31
N LEU A 279 -3.79 0.27 7.99
CA LEU A 279 -5.23 0.42 7.74
C LEU A 279 -5.66 1.26 6.51
N ASP A 280 -4.75 1.92 5.82
CA ASP A 280 -5.02 2.65 4.58
C ASP A 280 -3.99 2.35 3.48
N LEU A 281 -3.55 1.09 3.35
CA LEU A 281 -2.51 0.75 2.37
C LEU A 281 -3.14 0.65 0.97
N LYS A 282 -2.65 1.47 0.04
CA LYS A 282 -3.16 1.58 -1.33
C LYS A 282 -2.13 2.23 -2.24
N PRO A 283 -2.26 2.09 -3.56
CA PRO A 283 -1.40 2.71 -4.57
C PRO A 283 -0.96 4.15 -4.32
N GLU A 284 -1.92 5.04 -4.01
CA GLU A 284 -1.67 6.48 -3.77
C GLU A 284 -0.82 6.76 -2.53
N ASN A 285 -0.73 5.80 -1.59
CA ASN A 285 0.06 5.93 -0.37
C ASN A 285 1.46 5.31 -0.51
N ILE A 286 1.89 4.98 -1.74
CA ILE A 286 3.22 4.43 -2.04
C ILE A 286 3.89 5.29 -3.12
N MET A 287 5.03 5.90 -2.79
CA MET A 287 5.84 6.67 -3.75
C MET A 287 7.11 5.93 -4.13
N CYS A 288 7.51 6.08 -5.38
CA CYS A 288 8.87 5.76 -5.81
C CYS A 288 9.84 6.81 -5.26
N VAL A 289 10.98 6.39 -4.74
CA VAL A 289 12.06 7.30 -4.34
C VAL A 289 12.71 7.93 -5.56
N SER A 290 12.94 7.11 -6.59
CA SER A 290 13.55 7.49 -7.86
C SER A 290 12.86 6.76 -9.01
N ARG A 291 12.69 7.47 -10.13
CA ARG A 291 12.20 6.86 -11.38
C ARG A 291 13.19 5.87 -12.00
N ALA A 292 14.43 5.76 -11.51
CA ALA A 292 15.41 4.80 -12.03
C ALA A 292 15.53 3.52 -11.18
N ASP A 293 15.27 3.59 -9.87
CA ASP A 293 15.88 2.62 -8.94
C ASP A 293 14.91 1.66 -8.25
N TYR A 294 13.64 1.58 -8.69
CA TYR A 294 12.58 0.68 -8.15
C TYR A 294 12.40 0.73 -6.61
N GLN A 295 12.93 1.76 -5.96
CA GLN A 295 12.86 1.97 -4.52
C GLN A 295 11.55 2.66 -4.15
N ILE A 296 10.92 2.25 -3.05
CA ILE A 296 9.64 2.82 -2.61
C ILE A 296 9.66 3.29 -1.16
N LYS A 297 8.74 4.21 -0.85
CA LYS A 297 8.36 4.60 0.51
C LYS A 297 6.84 4.60 0.64
N ILE A 298 6.35 4.13 1.78
CA ILE A 298 4.97 4.33 2.24
C ILE A 298 4.89 5.71 2.88
N ILE A 299 3.90 6.51 2.47
CA ILE A 299 3.94 7.97 2.64
C ILE A 299 2.80 8.58 3.48
N ASP A 300 1.79 7.79 3.86
CA ASP A 300 0.66 8.28 4.66
C ASP A 300 0.34 7.32 5.80
N PHE A 301 0.24 7.85 7.02
CA PHE A 301 -0.08 7.10 8.24
C PHE A 301 -1.35 7.62 8.94
N GLY A 302 -2.21 8.36 8.23
CA GLY A 302 -3.37 9.04 8.80
C GLY A 302 -4.41 8.13 9.47
N LEU A 303 -4.49 6.85 9.08
CA LEU A 303 -5.32 5.85 9.76
C LEU A 303 -4.52 4.89 10.65
N ALA A 304 -3.20 4.94 10.57
CA ALA A 304 -2.31 4.01 11.26
C ALA A 304 -2.42 4.19 12.77
N ARG A 305 -2.28 3.09 13.48
CA ARG A 305 -2.43 3.07 14.95
C ARG A 305 -1.75 1.88 15.57
N ARG A 306 -1.42 2.00 16.85
CA ARG A 306 -1.00 0.87 17.66
C ARG A 306 -2.14 -0.14 17.76
N TYR A 307 -1.86 -1.41 17.50
CA TYR A 307 -2.83 -2.49 17.59
C TYR A 307 -3.45 -2.54 18.99
N LYS A 308 -4.78 -2.62 19.01
CA LYS A 308 -5.57 -2.90 20.21
C LYS A 308 -6.60 -3.98 19.89
N PRO A 309 -6.73 -5.02 20.73
CA PRO A 309 -7.75 -6.03 20.54
C PRO A 309 -9.15 -5.40 20.50
N ARG A 310 -10.02 -5.95 19.64
CA ARG A 310 -11.44 -5.56 19.51
C ARG A 310 -11.66 -4.11 19.07
N GLU A 311 -10.71 -3.53 18.35
CA GLU A 311 -10.88 -2.21 17.74
C GLU A 311 -11.57 -2.35 16.37
N LYS A 312 -12.64 -1.57 16.16
CA LYS A 312 -13.33 -1.47 14.88
C LYS A 312 -12.85 -0.22 14.15
N LEU A 313 -12.72 -0.33 12.82
CA LEU A 313 -12.46 0.82 11.97
C LEU A 313 -13.78 1.32 11.38
N LYS A 314 -14.04 2.62 11.51
CA LYS A 314 -15.12 3.31 10.79
C LYS A 314 -14.48 4.19 9.73
N VAL A 315 -14.63 3.83 8.47
CA VAL A 315 -14.15 4.59 7.32
C VAL A 315 -15.31 4.93 6.39
N HIS A 316 -15.26 6.12 5.80
CA HIS A 316 -16.10 6.45 4.66
C HIS A 316 -15.51 5.81 3.41
N PHE A 317 -16.37 5.21 2.59
CA PHE A 317 -16.04 4.55 1.32
C PHE A 317 -15.60 5.61 0.30
N GLY A 318 -14.32 5.99 0.32
CA GLY A 318 -13.75 6.87 -0.71
C GLY A 318 -13.31 6.10 -1.95
N THR A 319 -12.75 4.91 -1.74
CA THR A 319 -12.25 3.99 -2.77
C THR A 319 -12.47 2.55 -2.25
N PRO A 320 -13.66 1.95 -2.48
CA PRO A 320 -14.06 0.73 -1.79
C PRO A 320 -13.23 -0.50 -2.18
N GLU A 321 -12.65 -0.54 -3.39
CA GLU A 321 -11.88 -1.68 -3.93
C GLU A 321 -10.66 -2.11 -3.08
N PHE A 322 -10.15 -1.23 -2.21
CA PHE A 322 -9.02 -1.51 -1.31
C PHE A 322 -9.43 -1.97 0.10
N LEU A 323 -10.73 -1.96 0.41
CA LEU A 323 -11.21 -2.32 1.73
C LEU A 323 -11.16 -3.83 1.93
N ALA A 324 -10.64 -4.26 3.08
CA ALA A 324 -10.71 -5.66 3.48
C ALA A 324 -12.16 -6.04 3.87
N PRO A 325 -12.57 -7.32 3.71
CA PRO A 325 -13.93 -7.76 4.02
C PRO A 325 -14.37 -7.43 5.44
N GLU A 326 -13.47 -7.54 6.42
CA GLU A 326 -13.75 -7.19 7.82
C GLU A 326 -14.03 -5.69 8.02
N VAL A 327 -13.49 -4.81 7.17
CA VAL A 327 -13.75 -3.37 7.24
C VAL A 327 -15.13 -3.06 6.68
N VAL A 328 -15.49 -3.70 5.56
CA VAL A 328 -16.83 -3.61 4.96
C VAL A 328 -17.90 -4.12 5.93
N ASN A 329 -17.64 -5.24 6.61
CA ASN A 329 -18.55 -5.84 7.58
C ASN A 329 -18.55 -5.16 8.97
N TYR A 330 -17.77 -4.09 9.17
CA TYR A 330 -17.61 -3.42 10.47
C TYR A 330 -17.15 -4.35 11.61
N ASP A 331 -16.29 -5.31 11.26
CA ASP A 331 -15.61 -6.21 12.19
C ASP A 331 -14.32 -5.60 12.75
N PHE A 332 -13.66 -6.35 13.62
CA PHE A 332 -12.40 -5.91 14.23
C PHE A 332 -11.25 -5.96 13.23
N VAL A 333 -10.44 -4.91 13.20
CA VAL A 333 -9.24 -4.84 12.35
C VAL A 333 -8.00 -5.36 13.09
N SER A 334 -7.03 -5.87 12.35
CA SER A 334 -5.79 -6.46 12.90
C SER A 334 -4.69 -6.49 11.83
N PHE A 335 -3.51 -7.04 12.13
CA PHE A 335 -2.39 -7.12 11.17
C PHE A 335 -2.77 -7.74 9.80
N PRO A 336 -3.59 -8.83 9.71
CA PRO A 336 -4.05 -9.37 8.43
C PRO A 336 -4.90 -8.41 7.58
N THR A 337 -5.41 -7.33 8.16
CA THR A 337 -6.15 -6.30 7.41
C THR A 337 -5.23 -5.57 6.45
N ASP A 338 -3.99 -5.27 6.84
CA ASP A 338 -2.99 -4.69 5.92
C ASP A 338 -2.58 -5.70 4.85
N MET A 339 -2.55 -7.00 5.20
CA MET A 339 -2.13 -8.06 4.28
C MET A 339 -3.11 -8.29 3.14
N TRP A 340 -4.41 -8.02 3.36
CA TRP A 340 -5.38 -7.94 2.26
C TRP A 340 -4.98 -6.88 1.23
N SER A 341 -4.66 -5.66 1.70
CA SER A 341 -4.24 -4.57 0.82
C SER A 341 -2.95 -4.91 0.06
N VAL A 342 -2.01 -5.63 0.67
CA VAL A 342 -0.82 -6.16 -0.04
C VAL A 342 -1.23 -7.11 -1.17
N GLY A 343 -2.21 -7.98 -0.94
CA GLY A 343 -2.76 -8.88 -1.97
C GLY A 343 -3.41 -8.11 -3.12
N VAL A 344 -4.22 -7.08 -2.82
CA VAL A 344 -4.85 -6.21 -3.83
C VAL A 344 -3.78 -5.50 -4.65
N ILE A 345 -2.78 -4.90 -4.01
CA ILE A 345 -1.69 -4.23 -4.70
C ILE A 345 -0.91 -5.23 -5.57
N ALA A 346 -0.59 -6.43 -5.07
CA ALA A 346 0.11 -7.45 -5.84
C ALA A 346 -0.66 -7.85 -7.10
N TYR A 347 -1.97 -8.07 -7.01
CA TYR A 347 -2.85 -8.32 -8.15
C TYR A 347 -2.75 -7.18 -9.18
N MET A 348 -2.97 -5.95 -8.73
CA MET A 348 -2.91 -4.77 -9.60
C MET A 348 -1.54 -4.56 -10.24
N LEU A 349 -0.44 -4.89 -9.55
CA LEU A 349 0.89 -4.73 -10.11
C LEU A 349 1.25 -5.77 -11.18
N VAL A 350 0.63 -6.95 -11.15
CA VAL A 350 0.92 -7.98 -12.16
C VAL A 350 0.00 -7.89 -13.37
N SER A 351 -1.23 -7.37 -13.22
CA SER A 351 -2.21 -7.28 -14.32
C SER A 351 -2.58 -5.86 -14.75
N GLY A 352 -2.44 -4.86 -13.86
CA GLY A 352 -3.03 -3.53 -14.08
C GLY A 352 -4.54 -3.47 -13.83
N LEU A 353 -5.17 -4.58 -13.41
CA LEU A 353 -6.60 -4.70 -13.13
C LEU A 353 -6.86 -4.61 -11.63
N SER A 354 -8.06 -4.18 -11.24
CA SER A 354 -8.48 -4.19 -9.83
C SER A 354 -9.28 -5.46 -9.54
N PRO A 355 -8.92 -6.28 -8.53
CA PRO A 355 -9.47 -7.63 -8.35
C PRO A 355 -10.94 -7.68 -7.97
N PHE A 356 -11.49 -6.60 -7.40
CA PHE A 356 -12.86 -6.58 -6.88
C PHE A 356 -13.72 -5.47 -7.48
N LEU A 357 -13.19 -4.68 -8.42
CA LEU A 357 -13.90 -3.53 -8.99
C LEU A 357 -15.11 -4.01 -9.80
N GLY A 358 -16.30 -3.56 -9.42
CA GLY A 358 -17.55 -3.75 -10.17
C GLY A 358 -17.95 -2.51 -10.96
N GLU A 359 -19.13 -2.56 -11.59
CA GLU A 359 -19.75 -1.43 -12.30
C GLU A 359 -20.08 -0.27 -11.35
N ASP A 360 -20.38 -0.57 -10.08
CA ASP A 360 -20.62 0.41 -9.03
C ASP A 360 -20.00 0.03 -7.66
N ASP A 361 -20.09 0.96 -6.71
CA ASP A 361 -19.57 0.76 -5.35
C ASP A 361 -20.22 -0.44 -4.65
N ASN A 362 -21.51 -0.71 -4.88
CA ASN A 362 -22.20 -1.82 -4.22
C ASN A 362 -21.73 -3.17 -4.76
N GLU A 363 -21.59 -3.29 -6.07
CA GLU A 363 -21.02 -4.48 -6.71
C GLU A 363 -19.58 -4.71 -6.24
N THR A 364 -18.77 -3.65 -6.19
CA THR A 364 -17.40 -3.71 -5.66
C THR A 364 -17.38 -4.24 -4.22
N LEU A 365 -18.24 -3.71 -3.35
CA LEU A 365 -18.36 -4.18 -1.97
C LEU A 365 -18.87 -5.62 -1.87
N ASN A 366 -19.78 -6.04 -2.76
CA ASN A 366 -20.26 -7.42 -2.82
C ASN A 366 -19.14 -8.39 -3.21
N ASN A 367 -18.35 -8.05 -4.23
CA ASN A 367 -17.19 -8.85 -4.66
C ASN A 367 -16.18 -9.02 -3.51
N ILE A 368 -15.90 -7.94 -2.76
CA ILE A 368 -15.03 -8.00 -1.58
C ILE A 368 -15.60 -8.94 -0.51
N VAL A 369 -16.89 -8.80 -0.16
CA VAL A 369 -17.52 -9.60 0.91
C VAL A 369 -17.67 -11.07 0.49
N ALA A 370 -17.91 -11.33 -0.79
CA ALA A 370 -17.91 -12.67 -1.38
C ALA A 370 -16.48 -13.24 -1.51
N CYS A 371 -15.47 -12.38 -1.54
CA CYS A 371 -14.09 -12.70 -1.88
C CYS A 371 -14.01 -13.31 -3.30
N GLU A 372 -14.72 -12.68 -4.23
CA GLU A 372 -14.86 -13.10 -5.62
C GLU A 372 -13.89 -12.33 -6.51
N PHE A 373 -12.87 -13.04 -7.00
CA PHE A 373 -11.86 -12.60 -7.96
C PHE A 373 -11.29 -13.86 -8.64
N ASP A 374 -10.71 -13.71 -9.82
CA ASP A 374 -10.10 -14.82 -10.56
C ASP A 374 -8.80 -14.39 -11.26
N PHE A 375 -8.32 -15.18 -12.21
CA PHE A 375 -7.12 -14.91 -12.99
C PHE A 375 -7.36 -15.29 -14.47
N GLU A 376 -8.61 -15.19 -14.93
CA GLU A 376 -9.03 -15.62 -16.27
C GLU A 376 -8.61 -14.64 -17.36
N GLU A 377 -8.27 -13.40 -17.01
CA GLU A 377 -7.89 -12.38 -17.97
C GLU A 377 -6.53 -12.66 -18.64
N ASP A 378 -6.38 -12.17 -19.87
CA ASP A 378 -5.22 -12.45 -20.73
C ASP A 378 -3.88 -11.99 -20.09
N GLU A 379 -3.93 -10.94 -19.27
CA GLU A 379 -2.79 -10.42 -18.51
C GLU A 379 -2.15 -11.49 -17.62
N PHE A 380 -2.94 -12.44 -17.10
CA PHE A 380 -2.47 -13.49 -16.20
C PHE A 380 -1.92 -14.74 -16.91
N GLN A 381 -2.01 -14.84 -18.24
CA GLN A 381 -1.50 -16.00 -18.98
C GLN A 381 0.03 -16.16 -18.86
N LYS A 382 0.75 -15.05 -18.71
CA LYS A 382 2.23 -15.03 -18.65
C LYS A 382 2.77 -14.92 -17.23
N ILE A 383 1.89 -14.72 -16.24
CA ILE A 383 2.24 -14.57 -14.82
C ILE A 383 2.50 -15.94 -14.19
N SER A 384 3.54 -16.04 -13.36
CA SER A 384 3.92 -17.31 -12.73
C SER A 384 2.86 -17.82 -11.73
N ASP A 385 2.77 -19.15 -11.60
CA ASP A 385 1.90 -19.78 -10.59
C ASP A 385 2.28 -19.35 -9.16
N ALA A 386 3.56 -19.02 -8.92
CA ALA A 386 4.01 -18.52 -7.62
C ALA A 386 3.42 -17.15 -7.28
N ALA A 387 3.23 -16.27 -8.27
CA ALA A 387 2.57 -14.99 -8.08
C ALA A 387 1.09 -15.18 -7.75
N LYS A 388 0.41 -16.05 -8.50
CA LYS A 388 -1.00 -16.40 -8.27
C LYS A 388 -1.20 -17.01 -6.88
N ASP A 389 -0.35 -17.96 -6.49
CA ASP A 389 -0.34 -18.57 -5.16
C ASP A 389 -0.08 -17.54 -4.04
N PHE A 390 0.83 -16.58 -4.26
CA PHE A 390 1.05 -15.48 -3.31
C PHE A 390 -0.21 -14.64 -3.10
N ILE A 391 -0.89 -14.25 -4.19
CA ILE A 391 -2.11 -13.45 -4.14
C ILE A 391 -3.25 -14.22 -3.46
N ILE A 392 -3.46 -15.49 -3.82
CA ILE A 392 -4.50 -16.37 -3.23
C ILE A 392 -4.31 -16.50 -1.71
N LYS A 393 -3.07 -16.58 -1.23
CA LYS A 393 -2.75 -16.68 0.21
C LYS A 393 -2.91 -15.36 0.98
N LEU A 394 -3.19 -14.25 0.31
CA LEU A 394 -3.47 -12.94 0.92
C LEU A 394 -4.92 -12.51 0.76
N LEU A 395 -5.51 -12.73 -0.41
CA LEU A 395 -6.92 -12.46 -0.72
C LEU A 395 -7.80 -13.61 -0.21
N VAL A 396 -7.80 -13.79 1.11
CA VAL A 396 -8.63 -14.77 1.81
C VAL A 396 -9.63 -14.04 2.69
N LYS A 397 -10.92 -14.39 2.59
CA LYS A 397 -11.99 -13.79 3.39
C LYS A 397 -11.70 -13.85 4.88
N GLU A 398 -11.34 -15.03 5.37
CA GLU A 398 -11.02 -15.28 6.77
C GLU A 398 -9.60 -14.79 7.12
N LYS A 399 -9.52 -13.72 7.93
CA LYS A 399 -8.27 -13.04 8.30
C LYS A 399 -7.17 -13.96 8.81
N CYS A 400 -7.51 -14.99 9.59
CA CYS A 400 -6.53 -15.87 10.24
C CYS A 400 -5.78 -16.78 9.26
N TRP A 401 -6.25 -16.91 8.03
CA TRP A 401 -5.60 -17.71 6.98
C TRP A 401 -4.73 -16.90 6.04
N ARG A 402 -4.73 -15.57 6.16
CA ARG A 402 -3.84 -14.71 5.37
C ARG A 402 -2.41 -14.83 5.88
N MET A 403 -1.45 -14.90 4.97
CA MET A 403 -0.04 -14.79 5.34
C MET A 403 0.23 -13.46 6.05
N SER A 404 1.07 -13.50 7.08
CA SER A 404 1.70 -12.31 7.66
C SER A 404 2.76 -11.72 6.72
N ALA A 405 3.15 -10.45 6.93
CA ALA A 405 4.23 -9.83 6.16
C ALA A 405 5.56 -10.62 6.23
N SER A 406 5.83 -11.26 7.37
CA SER A 406 7.02 -12.10 7.55
C SER A 406 6.96 -13.40 6.76
N GLU A 407 5.77 -13.99 6.61
CA GLU A 407 5.56 -15.18 5.78
C GLU A 407 5.57 -14.81 4.29
N SER A 408 4.98 -13.67 3.92
CA SER A 408 5.03 -13.12 2.57
C SER A 408 6.47 -12.95 2.07
N LEU A 409 7.36 -12.38 2.89
CA LEU A 409 8.78 -12.21 2.52
C LEU A 409 9.53 -13.53 2.32
N LYS A 410 9.05 -14.62 2.92
CA LYS A 410 9.59 -15.98 2.77
C LYS A 410 8.89 -16.78 1.65
N HIS A 411 7.84 -16.23 1.04
CA HIS A 411 7.12 -16.90 -0.02
C HIS A 411 8.03 -17.08 -1.24
N PRO A 412 7.96 -18.21 -1.98
CA PRO A 412 8.82 -18.44 -3.14
C PRO A 412 8.76 -17.31 -4.17
N TRP A 413 7.59 -16.71 -4.37
CA TRP A 413 7.45 -15.57 -5.28
C TRP A 413 8.37 -14.39 -4.95
N LEU A 414 8.62 -14.10 -3.66
CA LEU A 414 9.48 -12.99 -3.24
C LEU A 414 10.92 -13.42 -2.91
N SER A 415 11.18 -14.70 -2.68
CA SER A 415 12.44 -15.19 -2.11
C SER A 415 13.24 -16.15 -2.99
N ASP A 416 12.62 -16.81 -3.98
CA ASP A 416 13.31 -17.80 -4.82
C ASP A 416 14.04 -17.13 -6.00
N SER A 417 15.36 -16.99 -5.89
CA SER A 417 16.22 -16.42 -6.93
C SER A 417 16.23 -17.24 -8.23
N GLN A 418 16.06 -18.56 -8.17
CA GLN A 418 15.98 -19.42 -9.36
C GLN A 418 14.67 -19.21 -10.10
N LEU A 419 13.57 -19.00 -9.38
CA LEU A 419 12.31 -18.56 -9.98
C LEU A 419 12.48 -17.21 -10.68
N HIS A 420 13.06 -16.21 -10.01
CA HIS A 420 13.27 -14.87 -10.59
C HIS A 420 14.13 -14.91 -11.85
N PHE A 421 15.19 -15.73 -11.86
CA PHE A 421 16.02 -15.94 -13.04
C PHE A 421 15.23 -16.54 -14.21
N ARG A 422 14.39 -17.56 -13.96
CA ARG A 422 13.54 -18.19 -14.98
C ARG A 422 12.51 -17.22 -15.56
N ILE A 423 11.84 -16.43 -14.71
CA ILE A 423 10.88 -15.40 -15.16
C ILE A 423 11.59 -14.39 -16.07
N ASN A 424 12.80 -13.94 -15.69
CA ASN A 424 13.56 -12.98 -16.48
C ASN A 424 14.11 -13.56 -17.80
N GLN A 425 14.39 -14.87 -17.89
CA GLN A 425 14.80 -15.51 -19.14
C GLN A 425 13.66 -15.66 -20.16
N LYS A 426 12.44 -15.96 -19.69
CA LYS A 426 11.27 -16.03 -20.58
C LYS A 426 11.07 -14.71 -21.35
N ARG A 427 11.40 -13.58 -20.73
CA ARG A 427 11.39 -12.24 -21.36
C ARG A 427 12.34 -12.10 -22.54
N THR A 428 13.57 -12.64 -22.46
CA THR A 428 14.58 -12.44 -23.52
C THR A 428 14.31 -13.28 -24.76
N HIS A 429 13.66 -14.43 -24.61
CA HIS A 429 13.34 -15.30 -25.74
C HIS A 429 12.14 -14.79 -26.56
N THR A 430 11.09 -14.26 -25.92
CA THR A 430 9.92 -13.71 -26.62
C THR A 430 10.27 -12.45 -27.43
N SER A 431 11.23 -11.63 -26.97
CA SER A 431 11.68 -10.43 -27.72
C SER A 431 12.52 -10.74 -28.97
N CYS A 432 13.03 -11.97 -29.11
CA CYS A 432 13.84 -12.37 -30.28
C CYS A 432 13.02 -13.10 -31.35
N SER A 433 11.81 -13.56 -31.05
CA SER A 433 10.94 -14.29 -31.99
C SER A 433 10.01 -13.41 -32.82
N GLU A 434 9.93 -12.10 -32.56
CA GLU A 434 9.06 -11.15 -33.28
C GLU A 434 9.77 -10.33 -34.38
N ALA A 435 11.05 -10.62 -34.66
CA ALA A 435 11.73 -10.01 -35.80
C ALA A 435 11.33 -10.75 -37.09
N GLU A 436 10.27 -10.29 -37.77
CA GLU A 436 10.00 -10.71 -39.14
C GLU A 436 11.21 -10.35 -40.04
N PRO A 437 11.65 -11.25 -40.93
CA PRO A 437 12.72 -10.92 -41.86
C PRO A 437 12.26 -9.80 -42.81
N PRO A 438 13.17 -8.90 -43.24
CA PRO A 438 12.81 -7.87 -44.19
C PRO A 438 12.29 -8.52 -45.47
N VAL A 439 11.10 -8.10 -45.88
CA VAL A 439 10.54 -8.41 -47.19
C VAL A 439 11.37 -7.65 -48.22
N ASP A 440 12.21 -8.37 -48.96
CA ASP A 440 12.89 -7.84 -50.14
C ASP A 440 11.83 -7.41 -51.18
N GLN A 441 11.82 -6.12 -51.53
CA GLN A 441 11.21 -5.59 -52.76
C GLN A 441 12.24 -4.75 -53.51
#